data_AF-A0A292QM46-F1
#
_entry.id   AF-A0A292QM46-F1
#
_cell.length_a   1.000
_cell.length_b   1.000
_cell.length_c   1.000
_cell.angle_alpha   90.00
_cell.angle_beta   90.00
_cell.angle_gamma   90.00
#
_symmetry.space_group_name_H-M   'P 1'
#
loop_
_entity.id
_entity.type
_entity.pdbx_description
1 polymer ?
#
loop_
_entity_poly.entity_id
_entity_poly.type
_entity_poly.pdbx_seq_one_letter_code
_entity_poly.pdbx_strand_id
1 'polypeptide(L)'
;MEKLKKLGIILLPIILVTALLFGIFYNQKSIKIGTICKKLQLIDINIDHNQALDVIETAKENQIEIPDTVINFDTHSDLYVYQEISPKLGAEIYNWINELVIKNPEIETIYWVMPKGEATNAMMQYDFKQRDIDNIPIALEGNNKKNEDDVNPNVHQKAYTQDLIINTNNGYLEELAYKKDYEKLKQPNYKKFKLITCTEETLPNFKNKKVFLSIDMDYLSNSGFDTSEDWSHNLKPQEVEQAYNKMITTIRNKNIQPQIISLTLSPQYIPKSNEKQIQGIMEEFLYYSNGEDIIKEYTRRAGKPQVRKGQKKYKEV
;
A
#
# COMPACT_ATOMS: atom_id res chain seq x y z
N MET A 1 45.99 21.45 29.09
CA MET A 1 45.85 21.82 27.66
C MET A 1 46.38 20.77 26.69
N GLU A 2 47.60 20.25 26.86
CA GLU A 2 48.16 19.23 25.92
C GLU A 2 47.37 17.92 25.86
N LYS A 3 46.87 17.41 26.99
CA LYS A 3 46.04 16.19 27.02
C LYS A 3 44.73 16.33 26.22
N LEU A 4 44.09 17.50 26.25
CA LEU A 4 42.90 17.83 25.47
C LEU A 4 43.20 17.97 23.97
N LYS A 5 44.36 18.57 23.62
CA LYS A 5 44.83 18.63 22.23
C LYS A 5 45.14 17.25 21.66
N LYS A 6 45.78 16.37 22.44
CA LYS A 6 46.02 14.96 22.05
C LYS A 6 44.71 14.18 21.89
N LEU A 7 43.71 14.40 22.76
CA LEU A 7 42.40 13.77 22.64
C LEU A 7 41.67 14.20 21.36
N GLY A 8 41.71 15.50 21.02
CA GLY A 8 41.12 16.04 19.80
C GLY A 8 41.74 15.47 18.53
N ILE A 9 43.07 15.29 18.50
CA ILE A 9 43.79 14.68 17.36
C ILE A 9 43.45 13.18 17.20
N ILE A 10 43.20 12.46 18.31
CA ILE A 10 42.82 11.04 18.28
C ILE A 10 41.34 10.86 17.87
N LEU A 11 40.47 11.79 18.25
CA LEU A 11 39.03 11.73 17.93
C LEU A 11 38.70 12.28 16.54
N LEU A 12 39.51 13.17 15.96
CA LEU A 12 39.28 13.76 14.64
C LEU A 12 39.11 12.72 13.50
N PRO A 13 39.95 11.67 13.39
CA PRO A 13 39.80 10.63 12.36
C PRO A 13 38.52 9.82 12.58
N ILE A 14 38.15 9.54 13.83
CA ILE A 14 36.91 8.84 14.17
C ILE A 14 35.73 9.71 13.74
N ILE A 15 35.69 10.99 14.12
CA ILE A 15 34.63 11.93 13.73
C ILE A 15 34.52 12.04 12.20
N LEU A 16 35.65 12.13 11.49
CA LEU A 16 35.68 12.18 10.03
C LEU A 16 35.14 10.89 9.39
N VAL A 17 35.57 9.71 9.88
CA VAL A 17 35.07 8.42 9.39
C VAL A 17 33.58 8.27 9.69
N THR A 18 33.13 8.63 10.89
CA THR A 18 31.71 8.57 11.26
C THR A 18 30.88 9.53 10.41
N ALA A 19 31.34 10.77 10.18
CA ALA A 19 30.66 11.72 9.32
C ALA A 19 30.61 11.27 7.85
N LEU A 20 31.68 10.64 7.35
CA LEU A 20 31.73 10.09 6.00
C LEU A 20 30.78 8.90 5.84
N LEU A 21 30.76 7.97 6.80
CA LEU A 21 29.86 6.81 6.81
C LEU A 21 28.39 7.25 6.94
N PHE A 22 28.12 8.23 7.80
CA PHE A 22 26.78 8.80 7.96
C PHE A 22 26.33 9.51 6.68
N GLY A 23 27.22 10.27 6.03
CA GLY A 23 26.96 10.90 4.73
C GLY A 23 26.70 9.89 3.61
N ILE A 24 27.44 8.78 3.57
CA ILE A 24 27.20 7.70 2.59
C ILE A 24 25.83 7.04 2.83
N PHE A 25 25.50 6.70 4.08
CA PHE A 25 24.22 6.04 4.40
C PHE A 25 23.01 6.96 4.14
N TYR A 26 23.11 8.24 4.53
CA TYR A 26 22.08 9.25 4.29
C TYR A 26 21.88 9.50 2.78
N ASN A 27 22.97 9.59 2.02
CA ASN A 27 22.89 9.72 0.56
C ASN A 27 22.25 8.50 -0.10
N GLN A 28 22.33 7.29 0.48
CA GLN A 28 21.71 6.11 -0.13
C GLN A 28 20.18 6.18 -0.16
N LYS A 29 19.52 6.70 0.88
CA LYS A 29 18.06 6.85 0.88
C LYS A 29 17.60 7.89 -0.12
N SER A 30 18.21 9.08 -0.10
CA SER A 30 17.95 10.15 -1.06
C SER A 30 18.08 9.64 -2.50
N ILE A 31 19.17 8.94 -2.83
CA ILE A 31 19.38 8.37 -4.17
C ILE A 31 18.32 7.32 -4.51
N LYS A 32 17.97 6.43 -3.56
CA LYS A 32 16.94 5.40 -3.77
C LYS A 32 15.59 6.04 -4.08
N ILE A 33 15.13 6.95 -3.24
CA ILE A 33 13.80 7.58 -3.35
C ILE A 33 13.75 8.49 -4.58
N GLY A 34 14.80 9.27 -4.84
CA GLY A 34 14.89 10.05 -6.08
C GLY A 34 14.87 9.17 -7.35
N THR A 35 15.42 7.96 -7.29
CA THR A 35 15.35 6.99 -8.41
C THR A 35 13.94 6.42 -8.60
N ILE A 36 13.25 6.10 -7.50
CA ILE A 36 11.85 5.65 -7.49
C ILE A 36 10.97 6.76 -8.08
N CYS A 37 11.12 7.98 -7.58
CA CYS A 37 10.29 9.13 -7.92
C CYS A 37 10.67 9.82 -9.24
N LYS A 38 11.55 9.23 -10.07
CA LYS A 38 12.02 9.84 -11.32
C LYS A 38 10.89 10.19 -12.31
N LYS A 39 9.77 9.46 -12.26
CA LYS A 39 8.59 9.67 -13.10
C LYS A 39 7.39 10.24 -12.34
N LEU A 40 7.61 10.66 -11.09
CA LEU A 40 6.56 11.13 -10.21
C LEU A 40 5.93 12.40 -10.76
N GLN A 41 4.61 12.43 -10.74
CA GLN A 41 3.80 13.59 -11.13
C GLN A 41 2.95 14.08 -9.95
N LEU A 42 2.57 13.18 -9.04
CA LEU A 42 1.82 13.50 -7.84
C LEU A 42 2.21 12.55 -6.70
N ILE A 43 2.42 13.10 -5.51
CA ILE A 43 2.57 12.36 -4.26
C ILE A 43 1.73 13.04 -3.20
N ASP A 44 1.09 12.27 -2.34
CA ASP A 44 0.52 12.81 -1.12
C ASP A 44 0.72 11.86 0.07
N ILE A 45 0.80 12.44 1.25
CA ILE A 45 0.82 11.74 2.53
C ILE A 45 -0.57 11.87 3.15
N ASN A 46 -1.20 10.82 3.66
CA ASN A 46 -2.57 10.89 4.15
C ASN A 46 -2.75 10.04 5.42
N ILE A 47 -3.91 10.17 6.05
CA ILE A 47 -4.18 9.54 7.35
C ILE A 47 -4.92 8.23 7.17
N ASP A 48 -6.03 8.24 6.44
CA ASP A 48 -6.91 7.09 6.28
C ASP A 48 -6.75 6.52 4.87
N HIS A 49 -6.63 5.21 4.69
CA HIS A 49 -6.22 4.66 3.40
C HIS A 49 -7.19 4.93 2.25
N ASN A 50 -8.48 5.05 2.53
CA ASN A 50 -9.46 5.44 1.52
C ASN A 50 -9.24 6.86 0.95
N GLN A 51 -8.35 7.66 1.55
CA GLN A 51 -7.88 8.94 1.01
C GLN A 51 -6.98 8.77 -0.23
N ALA A 52 -6.50 7.56 -0.53
CA ALA A 52 -5.91 7.22 -1.83
C ALA A 52 -6.87 7.52 -3.00
N LEU A 53 -8.18 7.48 -2.77
CA LEU A 53 -9.20 7.91 -3.74
C LEU A 53 -9.20 9.44 -3.95
N ASP A 54 -8.93 10.23 -2.91
CA ASP A 54 -8.77 11.68 -3.08
C ASP A 54 -7.52 11.99 -3.92
N VAL A 55 -6.42 11.26 -3.69
CA VAL A 55 -5.16 11.36 -4.44
C VAL A 55 -5.37 11.10 -5.93
N ILE A 56 -6.10 10.04 -6.30
CA ILE A 56 -6.35 9.71 -7.71
C ILE A 56 -7.35 10.68 -8.36
N GLU A 57 -8.33 11.18 -7.62
CA GLU A 57 -9.25 12.20 -8.09
C GLU A 57 -8.51 13.52 -8.38
N THR A 58 -7.61 13.95 -7.49
CA THR A 58 -6.73 15.11 -7.72
C THR A 58 -5.77 14.89 -8.91
N ALA A 59 -5.28 13.67 -9.12
CA ALA A 59 -4.47 13.36 -10.31
C ALA A 59 -5.26 13.61 -11.60
N LYS A 60 -6.54 13.18 -11.66
CA LYS A 60 -7.43 13.45 -12.81
C LYS A 60 -7.68 14.94 -13.02
N GLU A 61 -7.93 15.69 -11.94
CA GLU A 61 -8.11 17.14 -11.98
C GLU A 61 -6.88 17.85 -12.56
N ASN A 62 -5.68 17.34 -12.25
CA ASN A 62 -4.40 17.81 -12.76
C ASN A 62 -3.99 17.21 -14.12
N GLN A 63 -4.90 16.53 -14.81
CA GLN A 63 -4.67 15.92 -16.14
C GLN A 63 -3.52 14.89 -16.16
N ILE A 64 -3.27 14.25 -15.01
CA ILE A 64 -2.34 13.13 -14.90
C ILE A 64 -3.07 11.87 -15.37
N GLU A 65 -2.46 11.17 -16.34
CA GLU A 65 -2.97 9.89 -16.82
C GLU A 65 -2.91 8.84 -15.71
N ILE A 66 -4.05 8.20 -15.44
CA ILE A 66 -4.14 7.15 -14.43
C ILE A 66 -3.50 5.86 -14.96
N PRO A 67 -2.52 5.29 -14.24
CA PRO A 67 -1.91 4.02 -14.63
C PRO A 67 -2.89 2.86 -14.60
N ASP A 68 -2.74 1.91 -15.53
CA ASP A 68 -3.52 0.65 -15.60
C ASP A 68 -3.21 -0.32 -14.44
N THR A 69 -2.12 -0.06 -13.73
CA THR A 69 -1.53 -0.93 -12.72
C THR A 69 -1.43 -0.19 -11.39
N VAL A 70 -1.99 -0.76 -10.34
CA VAL A 70 -1.85 -0.31 -8.96
C VAL A 70 -1.00 -1.32 -8.20
N ILE A 71 -0.10 -0.82 -7.35
CA ILE A 71 0.67 -1.63 -6.41
C ILE A 71 0.33 -1.11 -5.01
N ASN A 72 -0.35 -1.93 -4.21
CA ASN A 72 -0.71 -1.65 -2.82
C ASN A 72 0.21 -2.43 -1.89
N PHE A 73 1.09 -1.73 -1.17
CA PHE A 73 1.86 -2.32 -0.06
C PHE A 73 1.04 -2.16 1.21
N ASP A 74 0.59 -3.28 1.75
CA ASP A 74 -0.46 -3.30 2.78
C ASP A 74 -0.53 -4.68 3.45
N THR A 75 -0.92 -4.73 4.71
CA THR A 75 -1.32 -5.98 5.39
C THR A 75 -2.68 -6.48 4.93
N HIS A 76 -3.57 -5.58 4.51
CA HIS A 76 -4.93 -5.88 4.07
C HIS A 76 -5.06 -5.77 2.55
N SER A 77 -6.06 -6.45 1.98
CA SER A 77 -6.29 -6.40 0.53
C SER A 77 -7.05 -5.16 0.07
N ASP A 78 -7.70 -4.45 0.99
CA ASP A 78 -8.67 -3.37 0.75
C ASP A 78 -9.75 -3.68 -0.30
N LEU A 79 -10.04 -4.97 -0.44
CA LEU A 79 -11.04 -5.50 -1.34
C LEU A 79 -12.07 -6.26 -0.51
N TYR A 80 -13.33 -5.90 -0.69
CA TYR A 80 -14.45 -6.67 -0.13
C TYR A 80 -15.20 -7.37 -1.23
N VAL A 81 -15.43 -8.67 -1.05
CA VAL A 81 -16.28 -9.47 -1.93
C VAL A 81 -17.72 -9.43 -1.44
N TYR A 82 -18.66 -9.62 -2.36
CA TYR A 82 -20.08 -9.73 -2.05
C TYR A 82 -20.71 -8.54 -1.31
N GLN A 83 -20.06 -7.37 -1.36
CA GLN A 83 -20.53 -6.13 -0.74
C GLN A 83 -20.70 -5.05 -1.81
N GLU A 84 -21.82 -4.33 -1.76
CA GLU A 84 -21.99 -3.11 -2.54
C GLU A 84 -21.37 -1.92 -1.81
N ILE A 85 -20.74 -1.02 -2.56
CA ILE A 85 -20.32 0.28 -2.06
C ILE A 85 -21.57 1.13 -1.83
N SER A 86 -21.63 1.74 -0.65
CA SER A 86 -22.74 2.62 -0.30
C SER A 86 -22.83 3.76 -1.32
N PRO A 87 -23.96 3.97 -2.02
CA PRO A 87 -24.08 5.09 -2.94
C PRO A 87 -24.09 6.45 -2.23
N LYS A 88 -24.40 6.46 -0.93
CA LYS A 88 -24.47 7.67 -0.10
C LYS A 88 -23.13 7.99 0.57
N LEU A 89 -22.42 6.95 1.01
CA LEU A 89 -21.19 7.10 1.77
C LEU A 89 -19.96 6.75 0.94
N GLY A 90 -20.05 6.04 -0.18
CA GLY A 90 -18.84 5.53 -0.85
C GLY A 90 -18.08 4.50 -0.01
N ALA A 91 -16.81 4.29 -0.34
CA ALA A 91 -15.96 3.25 0.22
C ALA A 91 -15.23 3.63 1.52
N GLU A 92 -15.28 2.72 2.48
CA GLU A 92 -14.48 2.73 3.72
C GLU A 92 -13.01 2.38 3.44
N ILE A 93 -12.18 2.37 4.49
CA ILE A 93 -10.77 1.94 4.42
C ILE A 93 -10.68 0.54 3.81
N TYR A 94 -11.34 -0.46 4.39
CA TYR A 94 -11.22 -1.86 3.95
C TYR A 94 -11.75 -2.19 2.54
N ASN A 95 -12.38 -1.26 1.81
CA ASN A 95 -12.95 -1.52 0.48
C ASN A 95 -12.72 -0.39 -0.53
N TRP A 96 -11.74 0.49 -0.29
CA TRP A 96 -11.46 1.61 -1.17
C TRP A 96 -11.03 1.17 -2.58
N ILE A 97 -10.40 0.01 -2.73
CA ILE A 97 -10.00 -0.52 -4.04
C ILE A 97 -11.22 -0.92 -4.88
N ASN A 98 -12.33 -1.37 -4.28
CA ASN A 98 -13.57 -1.59 -5.02
C ASN A 98 -14.02 -0.28 -5.71
N GLU A 99 -14.09 0.84 -4.97
CA GLU A 99 -14.47 2.14 -5.54
C GLU A 99 -13.45 2.66 -6.54
N LEU A 100 -12.15 2.43 -6.28
CA LEU A 100 -11.06 2.77 -7.19
C LEU A 100 -11.29 2.15 -8.57
N VAL A 101 -11.51 0.83 -8.63
CA VAL A 101 -11.64 0.10 -9.90
C VAL A 101 -12.89 0.52 -10.67
N ILE A 102 -13.98 0.87 -9.98
CA ILE A 102 -15.22 1.36 -10.59
C ILE A 102 -15.02 2.72 -11.23
N LYS A 103 -14.40 3.66 -10.51
CA LYS A 103 -14.23 5.06 -10.96
C LYS A 103 -13.09 5.25 -11.97
N ASN A 104 -12.26 4.22 -12.18
CA ASN A 104 -11.08 4.26 -13.02
C ASN A 104 -11.10 3.03 -13.97
N PRO A 105 -11.90 3.07 -15.06
CA PRO A 105 -12.04 1.94 -15.99
C PRO A 105 -10.71 1.44 -16.57
N GLU A 106 -9.71 2.31 -16.69
CA GLU A 106 -8.33 2.03 -17.11
C GLU A 106 -7.55 1.06 -16.21
N ILE A 107 -7.92 0.91 -14.93
CA ILE A 107 -7.21 0.02 -14.01
C ILE A 107 -7.54 -1.44 -14.33
N GLU A 108 -6.54 -2.21 -14.76
CA GLU A 108 -6.68 -3.62 -15.15
C GLU A 108 -6.02 -4.58 -14.16
N THR A 109 -5.01 -4.13 -13.41
CA THR A 109 -4.23 -4.97 -12.50
C THR A 109 -3.96 -4.29 -11.17
N ILE A 110 -4.27 -4.99 -10.08
CA ILE A 110 -3.92 -4.63 -8.71
C ILE A 110 -2.91 -5.65 -8.19
N TYR A 111 -1.77 -5.18 -7.68
CA TYR A 111 -0.86 -5.99 -6.88
C TYR A 111 -1.12 -5.70 -5.41
N TRP A 112 -1.50 -6.72 -4.65
CA TRP A 112 -1.49 -6.67 -3.20
C TRP A 112 -0.17 -7.26 -2.71
N VAL A 113 0.67 -6.41 -2.13
CA VAL A 113 2.01 -6.76 -1.65
C VAL A 113 1.96 -6.88 -0.14
N MET A 114 1.82 -8.11 0.33
CA MET A 114 1.77 -8.44 1.75
C MET A 114 3.18 -8.50 2.36
N PRO A 115 3.34 -8.17 3.66
CA PRO A 115 4.56 -8.48 4.39
C PRO A 115 4.86 -9.97 4.34
N LYS A 116 6.12 -10.34 4.10
CA LYS A 116 6.53 -11.76 4.09
C LYS A 116 6.20 -12.47 5.41
N GLY A 117 6.29 -11.77 6.54
CA GLY A 117 5.97 -12.33 7.85
C GLY A 117 4.53 -12.85 7.92
N GLU A 118 3.58 -12.05 7.46
CA GLU A 118 2.16 -12.41 7.37
C GLU A 118 1.93 -13.55 6.37
N ALA A 119 2.48 -13.44 5.16
CA ALA A 119 2.37 -14.47 4.12
C ALA A 119 3.02 -15.84 4.46
N THR A 120 3.77 -15.92 5.56
CA THR A 120 4.35 -17.16 6.10
C THR A 120 3.70 -17.60 7.41
N ASN A 121 2.78 -16.81 7.96
CA ASN A 121 2.00 -17.20 9.13
C ASN A 121 1.10 -18.39 8.77
N ALA A 122 1.14 -19.45 9.58
CA ALA A 122 0.42 -20.69 9.30
C ALA A 122 -1.11 -20.50 9.27
N MET A 123 -1.64 -19.57 10.09
CA MET A 123 -3.06 -19.26 10.09
C MET A 123 -3.45 -18.43 8.89
N MET A 124 -2.68 -17.38 8.57
CA MET A 124 -2.91 -16.64 7.33
C MET A 124 -2.89 -17.57 6.11
N GLN A 125 -1.99 -18.55 6.06
CA GLN A 125 -1.98 -19.54 4.98
C GLN A 125 -3.19 -20.47 4.97
N TYR A 126 -3.76 -20.75 6.14
CA TYR A 126 -5.01 -21.50 6.26
C TYR A 126 -6.18 -20.65 5.76
N ASP A 127 -6.35 -19.43 6.26
CA ASP A 127 -7.41 -18.50 5.89
C ASP A 127 -7.35 -18.13 4.41
N PHE A 128 -6.14 -17.92 3.87
CA PHE A 128 -5.93 -17.68 2.44
C PHE A 128 -6.49 -18.79 1.55
N LYS A 129 -6.49 -20.05 2.02
CA LYS A 129 -7.08 -21.18 1.28
C LYS A 129 -8.58 -21.28 1.48
N GLN A 130 -9.10 -20.87 2.63
CA GLN A 130 -10.51 -20.98 2.97
C GLN A 130 -11.36 -20.29 1.92
N ARG A 131 -12.45 -20.93 1.52
CA ARG A 131 -13.36 -20.34 0.56
C ARG A 131 -14.32 -19.41 1.30
N ASP A 132 -14.38 -18.16 0.85
CA ASP A 132 -15.40 -17.23 1.31
C ASP A 132 -16.83 -17.78 1.14
N ILE A 133 -17.71 -17.45 2.09
CA ILE A 133 -19.10 -17.86 2.01
C ILE A 133 -19.81 -17.01 0.95
N ASP A 134 -20.32 -17.66 -0.09
CA ASP A 134 -21.04 -17.01 -1.18
C ASP A 134 -22.12 -16.03 -0.66
N ASN A 135 -22.07 -14.79 -1.14
CA ASN A 135 -23.00 -13.69 -0.79
C ASN A 135 -22.92 -13.18 0.66
N ILE A 136 -21.91 -13.56 1.44
CA ILE A 136 -21.62 -12.92 2.73
C ILE A 136 -20.56 -11.85 2.51
N PRO A 137 -20.85 -10.57 2.81
CA PRO A 137 -19.85 -9.50 2.74
C PRO A 137 -18.63 -9.84 3.61
N ILE A 138 -17.46 -9.99 3.01
CA ILE A 138 -16.20 -10.30 3.70
C ILE A 138 -15.00 -9.68 2.99
N ALA A 139 -13.95 -9.37 3.77
CA ALA A 139 -12.67 -8.95 3.24
C ALA A 139 -12.07 -10.10 2.42
N LEU A 140 -11.45 -9.78 1.29
CA LEU A 140 -10.78 -10.77 0.48
C LEU A 140 -9.41 -11.10 1.10
N GLU A 141 -9.33 -12.18 1.86
CA GLU A 141 -8.08 -12.65 2.49
C GLU A 141 -7.21 -13.49 1.55
N GLY A 142 -7.81 -14.06 0.49
CA GLY A 142 -7.14 -14.91 -0.48
C GLY A 142 -8.13 -15.57 -1.42
N ASN A 143 -8.54 -16.80 -1.11
CA ASN A 143 -9.47 -17.56 -1.93
C ASN A 143 -10.93 -17.16 -1.71
N ASN A 144 -11.60 -16.69 -2.76
CA ASN A 144 -13.02 -16.39 -2.67
C ASN A 144 -13.92 -17.55 -3.12
N LYS A 145 -13.44 -18.42 -4.01
CA LYS A 145 -14.35 -19.26 -4.81
C LYS A 145 -13.81 -20.59 -5.31
N LYS A 146 -12.49 -20.77 -5.39
CA LYS A 146 -11.86 -22.01 -5.89
C LYS A 146 -11.91 -23.10 -4.82
N ASN A 147 -11.68 -24.35 -5.22
CA ASN A 147 -11.46 -25.42 -4.25
C ASN A 147 -10.13 -25.15 -3.54
N GLU A 148 -10.05 -25.46 -2.24
CA GLU A 148 -8.85 -25.16 -1.44
C GLU A 148 -7.59 -25.83 -2.01
N ASP A 149 -7.70 -27.02 -2.58
CA ASP A 149 -6.58 -27.76 -3.18
C ASP A 149 -6.01 -27.09 -4.43
N ASP A 150 -6.78 -26.21 -5.08
CA ASP A 150 -6.37 -25.45 -6.25
C ASP A 150 -5.70 -24.11 -5.88
N VAL A 151 -5.68 -23.77 -4.59
CA VAL A 151 -5.15 -22.49 -4.07
C VAL A 151 -3.76 -22.68 -3.48
N ASN A 152 -2.83 -21.85 -3.93
CA ASN A 152 -1.49 -21.77 -3.36
C ASN A 152 -1.41 -20.61 -2.34
N PRO A 153 -1.42 -20.88 -1.03
CA PRO A 153 -1.27 -19.83 -0.01
C PRO A 153 0.18 -19.36 0.13
N ASN A 154 1.16 -20.06 -0.46
CA ASN A 154 2.58 -19.69 -0.37
C ASN A 154 2.93 -18.56 -1.35
N VAL A 155 2.24 -17.42 -1.23
CA VAL A 155 2.44 -16.23 -2.07
C VAL A 155 3.85 -15.65 -1.99
N HIS A 156 4.58 -15.96 -0.91
CA HIS A 156 6.00 -15.65 -0.73
C HIS A 156 6.94 -16.51 -1.61
N GLN A 157 6.48 -17.64 -2.16
CA GLN A 157 7.25 -18.48 -3.09
C GLN A 157 6.80 -18.26 -4.54
N LYS A 158 5.50 -18.10 -4.75
CA LYS A 158 4.90 -17.83 -6.05
C LYS A 158 3.65 -16.98 -5.88
N ALA A 159 3.61 -15.82 -6.54
CA ALA A 159 2.44 -14.95 -6.52
C ALA A 159 1.16 -15.70 -6.91
N TYR A 160 0.06 -15.38 -6.25
CA TYR A 160 -1.27 -15.91 -6.55
C TYR A 160 -2.03 -14.90 -7.42
N THR A 161 -2.74 -15.37 -8.43
CA THR A 161 -3.46 -14.50 -9.37
C THR A 161 -4.92 -14.90 -9.44
N GLN A 162 -5.78 -13.91 -9.30
CA GLN A 162 -7.23 -14.03 -9.41
C GLN A 162 -7.73 -13.09 -10.50
N ASP A 163 -8.62 -13.61 -11.33
CA ASP A 163 -9.44 -12.78 -12.20
C ASP A 163 -10.70 -12.41 -11.42
N LEU A 164 -10.91 -11.12 -11.19
CA LEU A 164 -12.06 -10.60 -10.46
C LEU A 164 -13.01 -9.90 -11.42
N ILE A 165 -14.29 -9.89 -11.07
CA ILE A 165 -15.34 -9.16 -11.78
C ILE A 165 -16.07 -8.25 -10.80
N ILE A 166 -16.23 -6.99 -11.20
CA ILE A 166 -16.91 -5.97 -10.40
C ILE A 166 -18.06 -5.36 -11.20
N ASN A 167 -19.22 -5.18 -10.55
CA ASN A 167 -20.32 -4.42 -11.11
C ASN A 167 -20.00 -2.92 -10.97
N THR A 168 -19.83 -2.24 -12.10
CA THR A 168 -19.43 -0.82 -12.15
C THR A 168 -20.50 0.15 -11.66
N ASN A 169 -21.73 -0.32 -11.42
CA ASN A 169 -22.80 0.54 -10.89
C ASN A 169 -22.78 0.64 -9.36
N ASN A 170 -22.35 -0.41 -8.66
CA ASN A 170 -22.48 -0.52 -7.21
C ASN A 170 -21.26 -1.12 -6.50
N GLY A 171 -20.24 -1.58 -7.22
CA GLY A 171 -19.01 -2.10 -6.64
C GLY A 171 -19.06 -3.52 -6.11
N TYR A 172 -20.14 -4.24 -6.39
CA TYR A 172 -20.26 -5.65 -6.03
C TYR A 172 -19.19 -6.47 -6.74
N LEU A 173 -18.31 -7.10 -5.97
CA LEU A 173 -17.12 -7.82 -6.42
C LEU A 173 -17.26 -9.34 -6.21
N GLU A 174 -16.80 -10.12 -7.19
CA GLU A 174 -16.73 -11.58 -7.14
C GLU A 174 -15.50 -12.10 -7.89
N GLU A 175 -15.10 -13.35 -7.62
CA GLU A 175 -14.09 -14.03 -8.43
C GLU A 175 -14.68 -14.72 -9.69
N LEU A 176 -13.94 -14.63 -10.80
CA LEU A 176 -14.17 -15.35 -12.07
C LEU A 176 -13.44 -16.71 -12.07
N ALA A 177 -13.89 -17.65 -11.25
CA ALA A 177 -13.24 -18.95 -11.08
C ALA A 177 -13.69 -20.00 -12.12
N TYR A 178 -14.95 -19.93 -12.57
CA TYR A 178 -15.56 -20.95 -13.44
C TYR A 178 -16.11 -20.35 -14.73
N LYS A 179 -16.22 -21.17 -15.79
CA LYS A 179 -16.72 -20.74 -17.11
C LYS A 179 -18.06 -19.99 -17.06
N LYS A 180 -18.97 -20.38 -16.16
CA LYS A 180 -20.28 -19.72 -15.98
C LYS A 180 -20.17 -18.27 -15.48
N ASP A 181 -19.11 -17.93 -14.74
CA ASP A 181 -18.93 -16.60 -14.15
C ASP A 181 -18.65 -15.56 -15.24
N TYR A 182 -17.96 -15.98 -16.31
CA TYR A 182 -17.64 -15.15 -17.48
C TYR A 182 -18.87 -14.71 -18.28
N GLU A 183 -20.04 -15.34 -18.08
CA GLU A 183 -21.29 -14.91 -18.71
C GLU A 183 -21.72 -13.51 -18.26
N LYS A 184 -21.35 -13.09 -17.05
CA LYS A 184 -21.62 -11.73 -16.53
C LYS A 184 -20.89 -10.65 -17.35
N LEU A 185 -19.75 -10.95 -17.96
CA LEU A 185 -18.99 -10.02 -18.81
C LEU A 185 -19.70 -9.66 -20.12
N LYS A 186 -20.80 -10.35 -20.47
CA LYS A 186 -21.65 -9.96 -21.59
C LYS A 186 -22.50 -8.72 -21.29
N GLN A 187 -22.63 -8.35 -20.01
CA GLN A 187 -23.36 -7.17 -19.57
C GLN A 187 -22.41 -5.97 -19.49
N PRO A 188 -22.84 -4.76 -19.92
CA PRO A 188 -21.96 -3.60 -20.04
C PRO A 188 -21.53 -3.00 -18.70
N ASN A 189 -22.24 -3.31 -17.61
CA ASN A 189 -21.99 -2.80 -16.27
C ASN A 189 -21.03 -3.70 -15.46
N TYR A 190 -20.31 -4.62 -16.10
CA TYR A 190 -19.32 -5.44 -15.42
C TYR A 190 -17.95 -5.24 -16.03
N LYS A 191 -16.96 -5.10 -15.14
CA LYS A 191 -15.55 -4.95 -15.49
C LYS A 191 -14.76 -6.11 -14.92
N LYS A 192 -13.88 -6.69 -15.73
CA LYS A 192 -12.87 -7.65 -15.29
C LYS A 192 -11.59 -6.91 -14.92
N PHE A 193 -10.92 -7.32 -13.85
CA PHE A 193 -9.56 -6.92 -13.53
C PHE A 193 -8.82 -8.07 -12.84
N LYS A 194 -7.50 -7.93 -12.66
CA LYS A 194 -6.66 -8.94 -12.01
C LYS A 194 -6.25 -8.47 -10.62
N LEU A 195 -6.39 -9.35 -9.64
CA LEU A 195 -5.69 -9.22 -8.36
C LEU A 195 -4.49 -10.18 -8.37
N ILE A 196 -3.32 -9.66 -8.00
CA ILE A 196 -2.09 -10.45 -7.83
C ILE A 196 -1.61 -10.28 -6.40
N THR A 197 -1.84 -11.29 -5.56
CA THR A 197 -1.31 -11.32 -4.20
C THR A 197 0.12 -11.86 -4.23
N CYS A 198 1.03 -11.11 -3.62
CA CYS A 198 2.46 -11.40 -3.65
C CYS A 198 3.16 -10.84 -2.41
N THR A 199 4.45 -11.11 -2.30
CA THR A 199 5.34 -10.43 -1.37
C THR A 199 6.41 -9.67 -2.15
N GLU A 200 7.22 -8.89 -1.46
CA GLU A 200 8.46 -8.29 -1.97
C GLU A 200 9.35 -9.24 -2.80
N GLU A 201 9.34 -10.55 -2.50
CA GLU A 201 10.14 -11.55 -3.20
C GLU A 201 9.53 -11.91 -4.56
N THR A 202 8.23 -12.16 -4.58
CA THR A 202 7.47 -12.64 -5.75
C THR A 202 6.88 -11.54 -6.62
N LEU A 203 6.91 -10.28 -6.14
CA LEU A 203 6.57 -9.10 -6.92
C LEU A 203 7.44 -9.03 -8.21
N PRO A 204 6.86 -8.82 -9.41
CA PRO A 204 7.65 -8.83 -10.64
C PRO A 204 8.44 -7.54 -10.83
N ASN A 205 9.21 -7.47 -11.93
CA ASN A 205 9.88 -6.25 -12.33
C ASN A 205 8.96 -5.36 -13.17
N PHE A 206 8.92 -4.06 -12.86
CA PHE A 206 8.03 -3.04 -13.46
C PHE A 206 8.77 -2.07 -14.39
N LYS A 207 9.93 -2.46 -14.93
CA LYS A 207 10.65 -1.61 -15.88
C LYS A 207 9.73 -1.20 -17.03
N ASN A 208 9.67 0.10 -17.29
CA ASN A 208 8.83 0.74 -18.32
C ASN A 208 7.30 0.62 -18.10
N LYS A 209 6.84 0.17 -16.93
CA LYS A 209 5.43 0.24 -16.55
C LYS A 209 5.12 1.56 -15.86
N LYS A 210 3.95 2.09 -16.17
CA LYS A 210 3.31 3.18 -15.41
C LYS A 210 2.59 2.53 -14.23
N VAL A 211 2.73 3.09 -13.03
CA VAL A 211 2.10 2.51 -11.83
C VAL A 211 1.58 3.60 -10.91
N PHE A 212 0.44 3.35 -10.29
CA PHE A 212 0.01 4.01 -9.07
C PHE A 212 0.54 3.20 -7.89
N LEU A 213 1.38 3.82 -7.06
CA LEU A 213 1.92 3.19 -5.85
C LEU A 213 1.14 3.69 -4.63
N SER A 214 0.48 2.77 -3.95
CA SER A 214 -0.17 2.99 -2.67
C SER A 214 0.62 2.23 -1.60
N ILE A 215 0.92 2.90 -0.49
CA ILE A 215 1.63 2.30 0.65
C ILE A 215 0.84 2.63 1.91
N ASP A 216 0.21 1.64 2.51
CA ASP A 216 -0.19 1.70 3.91
C ASP A 216 1.04 1.42 4.80
N MET A 217 1.21 2.23 5.84
CA MET A 217 2.37 2.13 6.72
C MET A 217 2.24 1.04 7.78
N ASP A 218 1.05 0.45 7.95
CA ASP A 218 0.91 -0.79 8.72
C ASP A 218 1.67 -1.97 8.09
N TYR A 219 1.97 -1.91 6.77
CA TYR A 219 2.93 -2.79 6.09
C TYR A 219 4.30 -2.81 6.78
N LEU A 220 4.72 -1.68 7.37
CA LEU A 220 6.00 -1.59 8.08
C LEU A 220 5.91 -2.15 9.51
N SER A 221 4.83 -1.84 10.22
CA SER A 221 4.59 -2.27 11.59
C SER A 221 3.09 -2.29 11.86
N ASN A 222 2.55 -3.44 12.21
CA ASN A 222 1.10 -3.63 12.38
C ASN A 222 0.76 -3.92 13.85
N SER A 223 -0.32 -3.33 14.36
CA SER A 223 -0.78 -3.40 15.75
C SER A 223 -1.54 -4.69 16.09
N GLY A 224 -1.96 -5.46 15.09
CA GLY A 224 -2.89 -6.57 15.17
C GLY A 224 -4.34 -6.18 14.89
N PHE A 225 -4.65 -4.88 14.78
CA PHE A 225 -6.01 -4.43 14.55
C PHE A 225 -6.56 -4.93 13.20
N ASP A 226 -7.72 -5.60 13.25
CA ASP A 226 -8.46 -6.10 12.08
C ASP A 226 -7.65 -7.06 11.18
N THR A 227 -6.70 -7.79 11.77
CA THR A 227 -5.90 -8.82 11.08
C THR A 227 -6.36 -10.22 11.50
N SER A 228 -6.20 -11.22 10.62
CA SER A 228 -6.59 -12.60 10.90
C SER A 228 -5.88 -13.11 12.17
N GLU A 229 -6.66 -13.56 13.15
CA GLU A 229 -6.21 -13.99 14.49
C GLU A 229 -5.27 -13.00 15.21
N ASP A 230 -5.50 -11.70 15.05
CA ASP A 230 -4.71 -10.62 15.63
C ASP A 230 -3.21 -10.70 15.26
N TRP A 231 -2.90 -11.14 14.02
CA TRP A 231 -1.53 -11.09 13.51
C TRP A 231 -0.95 -9.69 13.68
N SER A 232 -0.01 -9.55 14.61
CA SER A 232 0.66 -8.30 14.87
C SER A 232 2.13 -8.39 14.55
N HIS A 233 2.65 -7.29 14.04
CA HIS A 233 4.07 -7.13 13.77
C HIS A 233 4.54 -5.84 14.42
N ASN A 234 4.42 -5.78 15.75
CA ASN A 234 4.80 -4.61 16.53
C ASN A 234 6.33 -4.49 16.63
N LEU A 235 6.90 -3.77 15.67
CA LEU A 235 8.35 -3.62 15.53
C LEU A 235 8.93 -2.60 16.51
N LYS A 236 10.14 -2.90 16.99
CA LYS A 236 10.96 -1.90 17.68
C LYS A 236 11.40 -0.83 16.69
N PRO A 237 11.74 0.39 17.15
CA PRO A 237 12.10 1.48 16.26
C PRO A 237 13.22 1.17 15.26
N GLN A 238 14.24 0.41 15.66
CA GLN A 238 15.33 0.01 14.76
C GLN A 238 14.85 -0.96 13.67
N GLU A 239 13.88 -1.82 13.99
CA GLU A 239 13.30 -2.79 13.06
C GLU A 239 12.35 -2.11 12.07
N VAL A 240 11.59 -1.09 12.50
CA VAL A 240 10.79 -0.22 11.59
C VAL A 240 11.69 0.42 10.54
N GLU A 241 12.83 0.96 10.94
CA GLU A 241 13.81 1.57 10.03
C GLU A 241 14.40 0.53 9.05
N GLN A 242 14.64 -0.71 9.51
CA GLN A 242 15.08 -1.80 8.64
C GLN A 242 14.00 -2.22 7.64
N ALA A 243 12.74 -2.34 8.09
CA ALA A 243 11.59 -2.64 7.25
C ALA A 243 11.41 -1.57 6.16
N TYR A 244 11.49 -0.29 6.53
CA TYR A 244 11.43 0.83 5.60
C TYR A 244 12.57 0.77 4.56
N ASN A 245 13.82 0.59 5.01
CA ASN A 245 14.96 0.47 4.11
C ASN A 245 14.84 -0.72 3.16
N LYS A 246 14.27 -1.82 3.62
CA LYS A 246 13.97 -3.00 2.81
C LYS A 246 12.90 -2.68 1.77
N MET A 247 11.77 -2.07 2.17
CA MET A 247 10.70 -1.65 1.27
C MET A 247 11.19 -0.75 0.14
N ILE A 248 11.90 0.35 0.45
CA ILE A 248 12.44 1.25 -0.59
C ILE A 248 13.46 0.55 -1.50
N THR A 249 14.22 -0.41 -0.95
CA THR A 249 15.18 -1.20 -1.74
C THR A 249 14.46 -2.16 -2.67
N THR A 250 13.39 -2.80 -2.21
CA THR A 250 12.50 -3.64 -3.01
C THR A 250 11.90 -2.83 -4.16
N ILE A 251 11.24 -1.70 -3.86
CA ILE A 251 10.59 -0.83 -4.86
C ILE A 251 11.59 -0.45 -5.96
N ARG A 252 12.78 0.00 -5.57
CA ARG A 252 13.85 0.35 -6.52
C ARG A 252 14.32 -0.87 -7.33
N ASN A 253 14.64 -1.99 -6.69
CA ASN A 253 15.19 -3.18 -7.36
C ASN A 253 14.17 -3.82 -8.32
N LYS A 254 12.88 -3.70 -8.03
CA LYS A 254 11.79 -4.11 -8.92
C LYS A 254 11.50 -3.08 -10.02
N ASN A 255 12.30 -2.02 -10.17
CA ASN A 255 12.14 -0.95 -11.17
C ASN A 255 10.76 -0.26 -11.11
N ILE A 256 10.17 -0.16 -9.91
CA ILE A 256 8.91 0.55 -9.71
C ILE A 256 9.21 2.05 -9.74
N GLN A 257 8.67 2.73 -10.75
CA GLN A 257 8.81 4.18 -10.95
C GLN A 257 7.42 4.80 -11.10
N PRO A 258 6.72 5.08 -9.98
CA PRO A 258 5.34 5.53 -9.99
C PRO A 258 5.17 6.91 -10.62
N GLN A 259 3.99 7.13 -11.21
CA GLN A 259 3.52 8.47 -11.60
C GLN A 259 2.73 9.12 -10.47
N ILE A 260 2.01 8.31 -9.69
CA ILE A 260 1.19 8.72 -8.57
C ILE A 260 1.62 7.92 -7.35
N ILE A 261 1.81 8.58 -6.21
CA ILE A 261 2.09 7.95 -4.92
C ILE A 261 1.05 8.40 -3.88
N SER A 262 0.51 7.45 -3.13
CA SER A 262 -0.25 7.68 -1.90
C SER A 262 0.50 7.00 -0.75
N LEU A 263 0.88 7.75 0.28
CA LEU A 263 1.49 7.24 1.51
C LEU A 263 0.52 7.42 2.67
N THR A 264 0.04 6.34 3.27
CA THR A 264 -1.02 6.38 4.28
C THR A 264 -0.47 6.08 5.66
N LEU A 265 -0.84 6.86 6.67
CA LEU A 265 -0.46 6.58 8.05
C LEU A 265 -1.24 5.39 8.65
N SER A 266 -2.56 5.36 8.49
CA SER A 266 -3.50 4.40 9.09
C SER A 266 -3.39 4.28 10.62
N PRO A 267 -3.73 5.35 11.36
CA PRO A 267 -3.78 5.29 12.83
C PRO A 267 -4.65 4.13 13.30
N GLN A 268 -4.31 3.52 14.44
CA GLN A 268 -4.86 2.26 14.99
C GLN A 268 -4.29 0.98 14.37
N TYR A 269 -4.05 0.94 13.05
CA TYR A 269 -3.45 -0.22 12.39
C TYR A 269 -1.93 -0.31 12.64
N ILE A 270 -1.29 0.83 12.94
CA ILE A 270 0.07 0.89 13.45
C ILE A 270 0.12 0.88 14.99
N PRO A 271 1.15 0.27 15.63
CA PRO A 271 1.37 0.46 17.05
C PRO A 271 1.60 1.92 17.39
N LYS A 272 0.91 2.42 18.41
CA LYS A 272 1.01 3.82 18.88
C LYS A 272 2.45 4.27 19.18
N SER A 273 3.32 3.36 19.60
CA SER A 273 4.74 3.63 19.85
C SER A 273 5.54 3.92 18.57
N ASN A 274 5.05 3.53 17.40
CA ASN A 274 5.72 3.73 16.12
C ASN A 274 5.16 4.91 15.31
N GLU A 275 3.94 5.39 15.59
CA GLU A 275 3.25 6.44 14.80
C GLU A 275 4.15 7.64 14.48
N LYS A 276 4.82 8.22 15.48
CA LYS A 276 5.70 9.40 15.27
C LYS A 276 6.90 9.08 14.37
N GLN A 277 7.48 7.89 14.49
CA GLN A 277 8.60 7.48 13.65
C GLN A 277 8.15 7.28 12.20
N ILE A 278 7.01 6.62 12.02
CA ILE A 278 6.44 6.34 10.70
C ILE A 278 6.00 7.62 10.00
N GLN A 279 5.39 8.56 10.72
CA GLN A 279 5.13 9.90 10.18
C GLN A 279 6.43 10.56 9.69
N GLY A 280 7.51 10.49 10.48
CA GLY A 280 8.82 11.01 10.07
C GLY A 280 9.40 10.30 8.84
N ILE A 281 9.12 9.00 8.66
CA ILE A 281 9.48 8.23 7.45
C ILE A 281 8.69 8.73 6.23
N MET A 282 7.39 8.99 6.37
CA MET A 282 6.55 9.54 5.30
C MET A 282 7.04 10.93 4.87
N GLU A 283 7.35 11.79 5.84
CA GLU A 283 7.93 13.12 5.61
C GLU A 283 9.32 13.03 4.94
N GLU A 284 10.15 12.08 5.36
CA GLU A 284 11.46 11.81 4.74
C GLU A 284 11.29 11.36 3.27
N PHE A 285 10.35 10.46 3.00
CA PHE A 285 10.08 9.99 1.65
C PHE A 285 9.61 11.14 0.75
N LEU A 286 8.65 11.94 1.23
CA LEU A 286 8.18 13.12 0.53
C LEU A 286 9.32 14.09 0.24
N TYR A 287 10.14 14.41 1.25
CA TYR A 287 11.28 15.32 1.10
C TYR A 287 12.25 14.86 0.00
N TYR A 288 12.64 13.58 0.00
CA TYR A 288 13.55 13.05 -1.01
C TYR A 288 12.91 12.76 -2.37
N SER A 289 11.58 12.71 -2.44
CA SER A 289 10.87 12.59 -3.72
C SER A 289 10.97 13.87 -4.56
N ASN A 290 11.29 15.02 -3.92
CA ASN A 290 11.19 16.36 -4.50
C ASN A 290 9.78 16.69 -5.02
N GLY A 291 8.76 15.97 -4.53
CA GLY A 291 7.36 16.26 -4.73
C GLY A 291 6.83 17.19 -3.65
N GLU A 292 5.59 17.63 -3.84
CA GLU A 292 4.86 18.45 -2.89
C GLU A 292 3.63 17.68 -2.44
N ASP A 293 3.37 17.73 -1.13
CA ASP A 293 2.09 17.36 -0.54
C ASP A 293 1.09 18.47 -0.89
N ILE A 294 0.14 18.18 -1.77
CA ILE A 294 -0.76 19.19 -2.36
C ILE A 294 -2.17 19.17 -1.76
N ILE A 295 -2.63 18.02 -1.25
CA ILE A 295 -3.97 17.86 -0.70
C ILE A 295 -3.96 18.29 0.77
N LYS A 296 -4.57 19.45 1.04
CA LYS A 296 -4.68 20.00 2.40
C LYS A 296 -5.98 19.63 3.11
N GLU A 297 -7.00 19.30 2.35
CA GLU A 297 -8.30 18.87 2.85
C GLU A 297 -8.76 17.61 2.15
N TYR A 298 -9.05 16.60 2.94
CA TYR A 298 -9.53 15.31 2.46
C TYR A 298 -11.04 15.23 2.54
N THR A 299 -11.64 14.52 1.58
CA THR A 299 -13.08 14.37 1.51
C THR A 299 -13.58 13.10 2.22
N ARG A 300 -12.66 12.17 2.48
CA ARG A 300 -12.90 10.85 3.09
C ARG A 300 -12.21 10.72 4.45
N ARG A 301 -12.78 9.87 5.30
CA ARG A 301 -12.21 9.44 6.59
C ARG A 301 -12.72 8.07 7.02
N ALA A 302 -12.03 7.44 7.97
CA ALA A 302 -12.48 6.21 8.63
C ALA A 302 -13.92 6.34 9.18
N GLY A 303 -14.79 5.41 8.82
CA GLY A 303 -16.18 5.33 9.29
C GLY A 303 -17.10 6.43 8.76
N LYS A 304 -16.59 7.34 7.91
CA LYS A 304 -17.41 8.34 7.20
C LYS A 304 -16.87 8.56 5.79
N PRO A 305 -17.06 7.59 4.92
CA PRO A 305 -16.76 7.78 3.52
C PRO A 305 -17.80 8.78 2.96
N GLN A 306 -17.37 9.62 2.00
CA GLN A 306 -18.07 10.77 1.36
C GLN A 306 -18.62 11.93 2.26
N VAL A 307 -18.81 13.12 1.64
CA VAL A 307 -18.08 14.36 1.98
C VAL A 307 -18.86 15.50 2.68
N ARG A 308 -18.21 16.21 3.63
CA ARG A 308 -18.16 17.70 3.67
C ARG A 308 -16.70 18.13 3.45
N LYS A 309 -16.45 19.11 2.56
CA LYS A 309 -15.12 19.77 2.45
C LYS A 309 -14.74 20.37 3.82
N GLY A 310 -13.44 20.47 4.12
CA GLY A 310 -12.99 21.25 5.29
C GLY A 310 -12.40 20.46 6.46
N GLN A 311 -11.80 19.29 6.25
CA GLN A 311 -10.97 18.68 7.32
C GLN A 311 -9.50 18.83 6.97
N LYS A 312 -8.78 19.63 7.77
CA LYS A 312 -7.33 19.77 7.68
C LYS A 312 -6.68 18.41 7.87
N LYS A 313 -5.71 18.14 6.99
CA LYS A 313 -4.84 16.96 6.97
C LYS A 313 -4.30 16.54 8.34
N TYR A 314 -3.96 17.49 9.21
CA TYR A 314 -3.55 17.26 10.58
C TYR A 314 -4.47 18.04 11.51
N LYS A 315 -4.86 17.45 12.65
CA LYS A 315 -5.34 18.28 13.77
C LYS A 315 -4.17 19.18 14.16
N GLU A 316 -4.36 20.50 14.14
CA GLU A 316 -3.43 21.41 14.81
C GLU A 316 -3.24 20.87 16.25
N VAL A 317 -1.99 20.55 16.59
CA VAL A 317 -1.61 20.07 17.92
C VAL A 317 -1.77 21.19 18.93
#